data_AF-A0A968ANC6-F1
#
_entry.id   AF-A0A968ANC6-F1
#
_cell.length_a   1.000
_cell.length_b   1.000
_cell.length_c   1.000
_cell.angle_alpha   90.00
_cell.angle_beta   90.00
_cell.angle_gamma   90.00
#
_symmetry.space_group_name_H-M   'P 1'
#
loop_
_entity.id
_entity.type
_entity.pdbx_description
1 polymer ?
#
loop_
_entity_poly.entity_id
_entity_poly.type
_entity_poly.pdbx_seq_one_letter_code
_entity_poly.pdbx_strand_id
1 'polypeptide(L)' 'MLVNFVHLHTHSFFSLLDGTFGLDQLISRAKKLNFKSLALTDHNALYGAVEFYKLAKEAGIQ' A
#
# COMPACT_ATOMS: atom_id res chain seq x y z
N MET A 1 -12.30 9.08 -20.68
CA MET A 1 -11.71 9.45 -19.37
C MET A 1 -11.09 8.21 -18.78
N LEU A 2 -9.80 8.22 -18.43
CA LEU A 2 -9.22 7.18 -17.60
C LEU A 2 -9.91 7.26 -16.23
N VAL A 3 -10.51 6.16 -15.78
CA VAL A 3 -11.16 6.10 -14.46
C VAL A 3 -10.06 6.23 -13.41
N ASN A 4 -10.11 7.28 -12.60
CA ASN A 4 -9.17 7.47 -11.50
C ASN A 4 -9.58 6.53 -10.35
N PHE A 5 -8.83 5.45 -10.17
CA PHE A 5 -9.11 4.41 -9.18
C PHE A 5 -7.91 4.22 -8.25
N VAL A 6 -8.18 4.03 -6.97
CA VAL A 6 -7.21 3.71 -5.92
C VAL A 6 -7.82 2.76 -4.90
N HIS A 7 -7.01 1.91 -4.28
CA HIS A 7 -7.45 1.08 -3.16
C HIS A 7 -7.33 1.83 -1.84
N LEU A 8 -8.44 1.91 -1.10
CA LEU A 8 -8.52 2.51 0.23
C LEU A 8 -8.57 1.46 1.35
N HIS A 9 -8.52 0.18 1.00
CA HIS A 9 -8.53 -0.95 1.93
C HIS A 9 -7.58 -2.01 1.38
N THR A 10 -6.39 -2.09 1.96
CA THR A 10 -5.31 -2.97 1.49
C THR A 10 -4.57 -3.52 2.69
N HIS A 11 -4.33 -4.83 2.68
CA HIS A 11 -3.59 -5.53 3.72
C HIS A 11 -2.18 -5.86 3.22
N SER A 12 -1.19 -5.68 4.10
CA SER A 12 0.17 -6.19 3.93
C SER A 12 0.37 -7.45 4.76
N PHE A 13 1.54 -8.07 4.69
CA PHE A 13 1.92 -9.19 5.56
C PHE A 13 1.89 -8.85 7.07
N PHE A 14 1.80 -7.57 7.45
CA PHE A 14 1.56 -7.18 8.84
C PHE A 14 0.13 -7.49 9.32
N SER A 15 -0.79 -7.81 8.42
CA SER A 15 -2.01 -8.53 8.74
C SER A 15 -1.67 -10.02 8.96
N LEU A 16 -1.26 -10.38 10.17
CA LEU A 16 -0.53 -11.63 10.46
C LEU A 16 -1.22 -12.94 10.05
N LEU A 17 -2.55 -12.95 9.92
CA LEU A 17 -3.32 -14.18 9.62
C LEU A 17 -3.62 -14.37 8.14
N ASP A 18 -3.70 -13.30 7.35
CA ASP A 18 -4.21 -13.32 5.98
C ASP A 18 -3.45 -12.38 5.01
N GLY A 19 -2.53 -11.58 5.52
CA GLY A 19 -1.68 -10.69 4.76
C GLY A 19 -0.57 -11.44 4.03
N THR A 20 -0.48 -11.26 2.71
CA THR A 20 0.48 -12.00 1.89
C THR A 20 1.63 -11.16 1.34
N PHE A 21 1.39 -9.88 1.03
CA PHE A 21 2.33 -9.06 0.27
C PHE A 21 3.17 -8.14 1.15
N GLY A 22 4.46 -8.04 0.81
CA GLY A 22 5.40 -7.05 1.33
C GLY A 22 4.98 -5.61 1.02
N LEU A 23 5.39 -4.64 1.85
CA LEU A 23 5.12 -3.23 1.60
C LEU A 23 5.75 -2.74 0.29
N ASP A 24 6.99 -3.16 0.02
CA ASP A 24 7.72 -2.89 -1.23
C ASP A 24 6.97 -3.42 -2.47
N GLN A 25 6.39 -4.62 -2.37
CA GLN A 25 5.60 -5.24 -3.43
C GLN A 25 4.30 -4.47 -3.68
N LEU A 26 3.60 -4.06 -2.62
CA LEU A 26 2.38 -3.26 -2.72
C LEU A 26 2.65 -1.91 -3.40
N ILE A 27 3.69 -1.20 -2.97
CA ILE A 27 4.08 0.10 -3.54
C ILE A 27 4.54 -0.05 -5.00
N SER A 28 5.37 -1.05 -5.30
CA SER A 28 5.80 -1.36 -6.67
C SER A 28 4.62 -1.67 -7.59
N ARG A 29 3.63 -2.42 -7.10
CA ARG A 29 2.42 -2.73 -7.86
C ARG A 29 1.56 -1.49 -8.11
N ALA A 30 1.35 -0.66 -7.10
CA ALA A 30 0.59 0.59 -7.23
C ALA A 30 1.25 1.55 -8.24
N LYS A 31 2.59 1.65 -8.21
CA LYS A 31 3.35 2.45 -9.17
C LYS A 31 3.19 1.94 -10.61
N LYS A 32 3.29 0.62 -10.83
CA LYS A 32 3.06 0.00 -12.15
C LYS A 32 1.65 0.23 -12.70
N LEU A 33 0.67 0.37 -11.81
CA LEU A 33 -0.72 0.66 -12.17
C LEU A 33 -1.02 2.17 -12.28
N ASN A 34 -0.01 3.03 -12.15
CA ASN A 34 -0.15 4.49 -12.16
C ASN A 34 -1.13 5.04 -11.10
N PHE A 35 -1.23 4.38 -9.93
CA PHE A 35 -2.00 4.92 -8.82
C PHE A 35 -1.29 6.14 -8.22
N LYS A 36 -2.08 7.18 -7.94
CA LYS A 36 -1.58 8.37 -7.24
C LYS A 36 -1.57 8.20 -5.71
N SER A 37 -2.35 7.25 -5.20
CA SER A 37 -2.49 7.00 -3.76
C SER A 37 -2.70 5.52 -3.46
N LEU A 38 -2.33 5.09 -2.25
CA LEU A 38 -2.62 3.76 -1.73
C LEU A 38 -2.83 3.81 -0.22
N ALA A 39 -3.91 3.22 0.29
CA ALA A 39 -4.09 3.07 1.73
C ALA A 39 -3.55 1.72 2.22
N LEU A 40 -2.88 1.74 3.37
CA LEU A 40 -2.55 0.56 4.16
C LEU A 40 -3.51 0.47 5.35
N THR A 41 -4.22 -0.65 5.46
CA THR A 41 -5.26 -0.87 6.47
C THR A 41 -5.12 -2.28 7.07
N ASP A 42 -3.97 -2.54 7.70
CA ASP A 42 -3.72 -3.85 8.32
C ASP A 42 -4.66 -4.13 9.50
N HIS A 43 -4.90 -5.43 9.76
CA HIS A 43 -5.83 -5.85 10.81
C HIS A 43 -5.30 -5.47 12.20
N ASN A 44 -6.07 -4.62 12.89
CA ASN A 44 -5.87 -4.24 14.29
C ASN A 44 -4.45 -3.73 14.61
N ALA A 45 -3.70 -3.28 13.60
CA ALA A 45 -2.30 -2.91 13.76
C ALA A 45 -1.84 -1.89 12.72
N LEU A 46 -0.75 -1.18 13.06
CA LEU A 46 -0.05 -0.23 12.20
C LEU A 46 1.46 -0.52 12.16
N TYR A 47 1.85 -1.80 12.31
CA TYR A 47 3.26 -2.21 12.39
C TYR A 47 4.10 -1.71 11.20
N GLY A 48 3.54 -1.78 10.00
CA GLY A 48 4.19 -1.33 8.77
C GLY A 48 4.06 0.16 8.46
N ALA A 49 3.37 0.96 9.27
CA ALA A 49 2.95 2.31 8.87
C ALA A 49 4.11 3.26 8.53
N VAL A 50 5.18 3.25 9.33
CA VAL A 50 6.35 4.12 9.12
C VAL A 50 7.13 3.71 7.86
N GLU A 51 7.32 2.41 7.66
CA GLU A 51 8.01 1.89 6.47
C GLU A 51 7.18 2.13 5.21
N PHE A 52 5.88 1.86 5.26
CA PHE A 52 4.94 2.12 4.18
C PHE A 52 4.97 3.58 3.75
N TYR A 53 4.92 4.51 4.71
CA TYR A 53 5.00 5.94 4.41
C TYR A 53 6.30 6.32 3.70
N LYS A 54 7.46 5.80 4.15
CA LYS A 54 8.76 6.08 3.51
C LYS A 54 8.79 5.56 2.08
N LEU A 55 8.40 4.30 1.88
CA LEU A 55 8.36 3.67 0.55
C LEU A 55 7.39 4.37 -0.40
N ALA A 56 6.18 4.71 0.09
CA ALA A 56 5.18 5.43 -0.69
C ALA A 56 5.70 6.81 -1.13
N LYS A 57 6.29 7.56 -0.19
CA LYS A 57 6.86 8.88 -0.46
C LYS A 57 7.99 8.83 -1.48
N GLU A 58 8.91 7.88 -1.35
CA GLU A 58 10.00 7.65 -2.31
C GLU A 58 9.46 7.25 -3.69
N ALA A 59 8.35 6.51 -3.75
CA ALA A 59 7.70 6.13 -4.98
C ALA A 59 6.84 7.24 -5.63
N GLY A 60 6.60 8.35 -4.94
CA GLY A 60 5.71 9.42 -5.38
C GLY A 60 4.21 9.07 -5.25
N ILE A 61 3.87 8.17 -4.34
CA ILE A 61 2.50 7.72 -4.04
C ILE A 61 2.07 8.33 -2.70
N GLN A 62 0.86 8.87 -2.66
CA GLN A 62 0.23 9.43 -1.47
C GLN A 62 -0.41 8.37 -0.56
#